data_AF-G8NX12-F1
#
_entry.id   AF-G8NX12-F1
#
_cell.length_a   1.000
_cell.length_b   1.000
_cell.length_c   1.000
_cell.angle_alpha   90.00
_cell.angle_beta   90.00
_cell.angle_gamma   90.00
#
_symmetry.space_group_name_H-M   'P 1'
#
loop_
_entity.id
_entity.type
_entity.pdbx_description
1 polymer ?
#
loop_
_entity_poly.entity_id
_entity_poly.type
_entity_poly.pdbx_seq_one_letter_code
_entity_poly.pdbx_strand_id
1 'polypeptide(L)'
;MLRPMNGTDSQTPTQAQIHRALKRLPSLQRDEVIASNYLGLNVYWKTRFFDILDINRGSLKQFSFNQRGWHRFSRMDRLIYTPIDIDQYPETRSLRRGCRIDLYGTIVEVDTVLGITLALDRFEILPLTLFDRFVVREDSRI
;
A
#
# COMPACT_ATOMS: atom_id res chain seq x y z
N MET A 1 -32.72 25.29 -13.88
CA MET A 1 -31.41 25.64 -13.28
C MET A 1 -30.72 24.33 -12.89
N LEU A 2 -29.72 23.91 -13.67
CA LEU A 2 -28.90 22.73 -13.38
C LEU A 2 -27.81 23.13 -12.39
N ARG A 3 -27.78 22.51 -11.20
CA ARG A 3 -26.64 22.58 -10.29
C ARG A 3 -25.57 21.57 -10.74
N PRO A 4 -24.29 21.93 -10.77
CA PRO A 4 -23.24 20.95 -10.99
C PRO A 4 -23.08 20.09 -9.72
N MET A 5 -23.34 18.79 -9.81
CA MET A 5 -22.85 17.85 -8.79
C MET A 5 -21.35 17.71 -9.01
N ASN A 6 -20.59 18.38 -8.15
CA ASN A 6 -19.16 18.15 -7.97
C ASN A 6 -18.94 16.65 -7.70
N GLY A 7 -18.37 15.95 -8.68
CA GLY A 7 -17.70 14.67 -8.46
C GLY A 7 -16.54 14.91 -7.52
N THR A 8 -16.79 14.78 -6.22
CA THR A 8 -15.72 14.58 -5.25
C THR A 8 -15.34 13.11 -5.40
N ASP A 9 -14.36 12.84 -6.26
CA ASP A 9 -13.46 11.72 -6.02
C ASP A 9 -13.01 11.87 -4.57
N SER A 10 -13.62 11.13 -3.65
CA SER A 10 -13.16 11.04 -2.27
C SER A 10 -11.79 10.38 -2.35
N GLN A 11 -10.75 11.20 -2.54
CA GLN A 11 -9.39 10.72 -2.62
C GLN A 11 -9.00 10.23 -1.23
N THR A 12 -9.18 8.92 -1.01
CA THR A 12 -8.68 8.24 0.18
C THR A 12 -7.20 8.59 0.34
N PRO A 13 -6.74 8.99 1.54
CA PRO A 13 -5.40 9.50 1.73
C PRO A 13 -4.37 8.46 1.32
N THR A 14 -3.29 8.92 0.70
CA THR A 14 -2.14 8.08 0.40
C THR A 14 -1.40 7.72 1.68
N GLN A 15 -0.67 6.61 1.69
CA GLN A 15 0.13 6.19 2.83
C GLN A 15 1.17 7.26 3.20
N ALA A 16 1.78 7.92 2.20
CA ALA A 16 2.65 9.07 2.42
C ALA A 16 1.92 10.27 3.07
N GLN A 17 0.68 10.55 2.69
CA GLN A 17 -0.12 11.63 3.31
C GLN A 17 -0.43 11.33 4.78
N ILE A 18 -0.84 10.10 5.09
CA ILE A 18 -1.11 9.65 6.47
C ILE A 18 0.14 9.85 7.33
N HIS A 19 1.29 9.33 6.91
CA HIS A 19 2.51 9.45 7.70
C HIS A 19 3.02 10.90 7.83
N ARG A 20 2.86 11.74 6.80
CA ARG A 20 3.18 13.16 6.89
C ARG A 20 2.31 13.90 7.89
N ALA A 21 1.01 13.57 7.94
CA ALA A 21 0.10 14.13 8.94
C ALA A 21 0.52 13.71 10.36
N LEU A 22 0.76 12.41 10.58
CA LEU A 22 1.18 11.88 11.87
C LEU A 22 2.54 12.39 12.35
N LYS A 23 3.49 12.63 11.44
CA LYS A 23 4.81 13.20 11.79
C LYS A 23 4.71 14.58 12.42
N ARG A 24 3.68 15.36 12.09
CA ARG A 24 3.46 16.71 12.63
C ARG A 24 2.82 16.71 14.02
N LEU A 25 2.35 15.55 14.48
CA LEU A 25 1.68 15.42 15.76
C LEU A 25 2.67 15.03 16.87
N PRO A 26 2.45 15.51 18.12
CA PRO A 26 3.11 14.99 19.31
C PRO A 26 2.86 13.48 19.44
N SER A 27 3.86 12.71 19.92
CA SER A 27 3.77 11.25 20.03
C SER A 27 2.53 10.79 20.81
N LEU A 28 2.20 11.47 21.91
CA LEU A 28 1.06 11.15 22.79
C LEU A 28 -0.32 11.28 22.10
N GLN A 29 -0.42 12.04 21.01
CA GLN A 29 -1.70 12.23 20.28
C GLN A 29 -1.83 11.33 19.06
N ARG A 30 -0.75 10.65 18.64
CA ARG A 30 -0.75 9.90 17.38
C ARG A 30 -1.71 8.73 17.43
N ASP A 31 -1.71 7.97 18.52
CA ASP A 31 -2.51 6.75 18.63
C ASP A 31 -4.01 7.07 18.60
N GLU A 32 -4.43 8.14 19.27
CA GLU A 32 -5.82 8.61 19.23
C GLU A 32 -6.22 9.08 17.82
N VAL A 33 -5.34 9.81 17.13
CA VAL A 33 -5.59 10.25 15.74
C VAL A 33 -5.64 9.07 14.78
N ILE A 34 -4.77 8.07 14.95
CA ILE A 34 -4.76 6.84 14.17
C ILE A 34 -6.08 6.10 14.33
N ALA A 35 -6.47 5.85 15.58
CA ALA A 35 -7.68 5.12 15.91
C ALA A 35 -8.95 5.81 15.40
N SER A 36 -9.02 7.13 15.51
CA SER A 36 -10.21 7.91 15.14
C SER A 36 -10.36 8.19 13.64
N ASN A 37 -9.25 8.34 12.90
CA ASN A 37 -9.30 8.85 11.53
C ASN A 37 -8.83 7.86 10.45
N TYR A 38 -8.05 6.84 10.82
CA TYR A 38 -7.40 5.98 9.83
C TYR A 38 -7.77 4.50 9.99
N LEU A 39 -7.90 3.97 11.22
CA LEU A 39 -8.33 2.58 11.40
C LEU A 39 -9.77 2.39 10.91
N GLY A 40 -10.02 1.30 10.20
CA GLY A 40 -11.32 1.02 9.60
C GLY A 40 -11.60 1.76 8.29
N LEU A 41 -10.67 2.60 7.82
CA LEU A 41 -10.84 3.31 6.56
C LEU A 41 -10.61 2.39 5.36
N ASN A 42 -11.59 2.32 4.47
CA ASN A 42 -11.46 1.64 3.18
C ASN A 42 -10.59 2.48 2.24
N VAL A 43 -9.60 1.85 1.63
CA VAL A 43 -8.65 2.50 0.73
C VAL A 43 -8.52 1.75 -0.59
N TYR A 44 -8.26 2.54 -1.63
CA TYR A 44 -7.82 2.05 -2.93
C TYR A 44 -6.44 2.65 -3.23
N TRP A 45 -5.41 1.81 -3.23
CA TRP A 45 -4.05 2.24 -3.44
C TRP A 45 -3.41 1.58 -4.65
N LYS A 46 -2.90 2.42 -5.52
CA LYS A 46 -2.03 2.03 -6.64
C LYS A 46 -0.64 1.73 -6.08
N THR A 47 -0.15 0.50 -6.25
CA THR A 47 1.12 0.08 -5.64
C THR A 47 2.03 -0.68 -6.60
N ARG A 48 3.21 -1.03 -6.10
CA ARG A 48 4.13 -2.01 -6.68
C ARG A 48 4.52 -3.03 -5.63
N PHE A 49 4.50 -4.29 -6.01
CA PHE A 49 5.01 -5.37 -5.18
C PHE A 49 6.50 -5.15 -4.86
N PHE A 50 6.88 -5.31 -3.60
CA PHE A 50 8.24 -5.15 -3.13
C PHE A 50 8.86 -6.50 -2.76
N ASP A 51 8.29 -7.17 -1.75
CA ASP A 51 8.82 -8.42 -1.22
C ASP A 51 7.75 -9.23 -0.46
N ILE A 52 8.05 -10.50 -0.18
CA ILE A 52 7.24 -11.41 0.65
C ILE A 52 8.08 -11.87 1.84
N LEU A 53 7.52 -11.74 3.03
CA LEU A 53 8.10 -12.28 4.25
C LEU A 53 7.31 -13.53 4.70
N ASP A 54 8.05 -14.60 5.02
CA ASP A 54 7.47 -15.73 5.74
C ASP A 54 7.28 -15.38 7.22
N ILE A 55 6.04 -15.44 7.66
CA ILE A 55 5.65 -15.15 9.05
C ILE A 55 5.37 -16.42 9.86
N ASN A 56 5.80 -17.59 9.36
CA ASN A 56 5.63 -18.90 9.98
C ASN A 56 4.16 -19.26 10.28
N ARG A 57 3.22 -18.80 9.43
CA ARG A 57 1.78 -19.07 9.54
C ARG A 57 1.27 -19.93 8.37
N GLY A 58 2.05 -20.95 8.01
CA GLY A 58 1.69 -21.87 6.92
C GLY A 58 1.67 -21.18 5.56
N SER A 59 0.52 -21.20 4.89
CA SER A 59 0.28 -20.57 3.58
C SER A 59 0.11 -19.06 3.67
N LEU A 60 -0.15 -18.50 4.86
CA LEU A 60 -0.27 -17.06 5.06
C LEU A 60 1.12 -16.41 5.04
N LYS A 61 1.35 -15.52 4.08
CA LYS A 61 2.60 -14.75 3.96
C LYS A 61 2.30 -13.25 4.07
N GLN A 62 3.27 -12.48 4.55
CA GLN A 62 3.14 -11.03 4.59
C GLN A 62 3.74 -10.43 3.34
N PHE A 63 2.90 -9.85 2.49
CA PHE A 63 3.33 -9.17 1.28
C PHE A 63 3.55 -7.70 1.56
N SER A 64 4.59 -7.14 0.95
CA SER A 64 5.00 -5.74 1.10
C SER A 64 4.92 -5.01 -0.23
N PHE A 65 4.46 -3.76 -0.19
CA PHE A 65 4.21 -2.95 -1.38
C PHE A 65 4.68 -1.51 -1.19
N ASN A 66 5.15 -0.91 -2.28
CA ASN A 66 5.44 0.51 -2.35
C ASN A 66 4.30 1.25 -3.04
N GLN A 67 3.95 2.44 -2.57
CA GLN A 67 2.95 3.26 -3.25
C GLN A 67 3.45 3.71 -4.63
N ARG A 68 2.59 3.62 -5.64
CA ARG A 68 2.90 3.97 -7.04
C ARG A 68 2.68 5.48 -7.26
N GLY A 69 3.76 6.22 -7.47
CA GLY A 69 3.74 7.64 -7.86
C GLY A 69 5.04 8.06 -8.55
N TRP A 70 5.01 9.15 -9.32
CA TRP A 70 6.21 9.76 -9.95
C TRP A 70 6.99 10.54 -8.90
N HIS A 71 7.61 9.84 -7.96
CA HIS A 71 8.53 10.45 -7.02
C HIS A 71 9.88 9.77 -7.18
N ARG A 72 10.89 10.58 -7.49
CA ARG A 72 12.31 10.22 -7.68
C ARG A 72 12.96 9.58 -6.44
N PHE A 73 12.16 9.21 -5.43
CA PHE A 73 12.55 8.82 -4.08
C PHE A 73 11.66 7.68 -3.51
N SER A 74 11.11 6.79 -4.34
CA SER A 74 10.27 5.65 -3.87
C SER A 74 10.98 4.68 -2.92
N ARG A 75 12.27 4.88 -2.65
CA ARG A 75 13.09 4.10 -1.70
C ARG A 75 12.91 4.53 -0.24
N MET A 76 12.25 5.66 0.03
CA MET A 76 12.02 6.16 1.40
C MET A 76 10.55 6.12 1.84
N ASP A 77 9.66 5.61 0.99
CA ASP A 77 8.27 5.43 1.38
C ASP A 77 8.16 4.19 2.27
N ARG A 78 7.44 4.30 3.39
CA ARG A 78 7.20 3.13 4.26
C ARG A 78 6.35 2.12 3.51
N LEU A 79 6.46 0.85 3.87
CA LEU A 79 5.78 -0.20 3.15
C LEU A 79 4.29 -0.22 3.49
N ILE A 80 3.50 -0.69 2.53
CA ILE A 80 2.13 -1.15 2.75
C ILE A 80 2.24 -2.66 2.91
N TYR A 81 1.70 -3.19 3.99
CA TYR A 81 1.69 -4.62 4.28
C TYR A 81 0.29 -5.19 4.08
N THR A 82 0.22 -6.39 3.54
CA THR A 82 -1.01 -7.18 3.58
C THR A 82 -0.67 -8.65 3.78
N PRO A 83 -1.29 -9.33 4.76
CA PRO A 83 -1.24 -10.78 4.85
C PRO A 83 -2.08 -11.38 3.71
N ILE A 84 -1.51 -12.28 2.93
CA ILE A 84 -2.19 -12.98 1.84
C ILE A 84 -1.94 -14.48 1.96
N ASP A 85 -3.01 -15.26 1.86
CA ASP A 85 -2.95 -16.72 1.80
C ASP A 85 -2.60 -17.15 0.36
N ILE A 86 -1.40 -17.70 0.18
CA ILE A 86 -0.87 -18.07 -1.14
C ILE A 86 -1.55 -19.31 -1.74
N ASP A 87 -2.34 -20.04 -0.95
CA ASP A 87 -3.11 -21.18 -1.43
C ASP A 87 -4.46 -20.72 -2.00
N GLN A 88 -5.03 -19.64 -1.45
CA GLN A 88 -6.22 -18.99 -2.01
C GLN A 88 -5.90 -18.16 -3.25
N TYR A 89 -4.69 -17.59 -3.30
CA TYR A 89 -4.24 -16.73 -4.40
C TYR A 89 -2.91 -17.25 -5.00
N PRO A 90 -2.92 -18.38 -5.72
CA PRO A 90 -1.71 -19.00 -6.24
C PRO A 90 -0.95 -18.12 -7.24
N GLU A 91 -1.62 -17.17 -7.92
CA GLU A 91 -1.01 -16.21 -8.83
C GLU A 91 0.03 -15.32 -8.13
N THR A 92 -0.09 -15.14 -6.81
CA THR A 92 0.84 -14.32 -6.02
C THR A 92 2.23 -14.94 -5.91
N ARG A 93 2.34 -16.27 -6.09
CA ARG A 93 3.62 -17.01 -6.10
C ARG A 93 4.55 -16.60 -7.24
N SER A 94 4.00 -16.03 -8.31
CA SER A 94 4.74 -15.62 -9.50
C SER A 94 5.12 -14.14 -9.53
N LEU A 95 4.76 -13.39 -8.49
CA LEU A 95 5.00 -11.95 -8.42
C LEU A 95 6.49 -11.64 -8.38
N ARG A 96 6.87 -10.68 -9.23
CA ARG A 96 8.23 -10.15 -9.28
C ARG A 96 8.25 -8.75 -8.71
N ARG A 97 9.28 -8.43 -7.94
CA ARG A 97 9.48 -7.08 -7.41
C ARG A 97 9.31 -6.03 -8.53
N GLY A 98 8.56 -4.98 -8.22
CA GLY A 98 8.16 -3.92 -9.16
C GLY A 98 6.88 -4.19 -9.94
N CYS A 99 6.31 -5.40 -9.89
CA CYS A 99 4.99 -5.70 -10.48
C CYS A 99 3.94 -4.72 -9.98
N ARG A 100 3.18 -4.15 -10.91
CA ARG A 100 2.11 -3.21 -10.60
C ARG A 100 0.93 -3.96 -10.02
N ILE A 101 0.54 -3.58 -8.81
CA ILE A 101 -0.61 -4.19 -8.13
C ILE A 101 -1.42 -3.07 -7.52
N ASP A 102 -2.71 -3.05 -7.83
CA ASP A 102 -3.64 -2.14 -7.21
C ASP A 102 -4.35 -2.88 -6.06
N LEU A 103 -4.35 -2.28 -4.86
CA LEU A 103 -4.85 -2.88 -3.63
C LEU A 103 -6.16 -2.20 -3.21
N TYR A 104 -7.11 -3.01 -2.78
CA TYR A 104 -8.35 -2.59 -2.14
C TYR A 104 -8.44 -3.26 -0.78
N GLY A 105 -8.58 -2.47 0.28
CA GLY A 105 -8.63 -3.03 1.62
C GLY A 105 -8.98 -2.01 2.67
N THR A 106 -9.11 -2.50 3.90
CA THR A 106 -9.33 -1.68 5.09
C THR A 106 -8.02 -1.48 5.84
N ILE A 107 -7.72 -0.26 6.26
CA ILE A 107 -6.58 0.00 7.16
C ILE A 107 -6.88 -0.63 8.52
N VAL A 108 -6.05 -1.59 8.94
CA VAL A 108 -6.17 -2.25 10.26
C VAL A 108 -5.05 -1.88 11.22
N GLU A 109 -3.96 -1.33 10.70
CA GLU A 109 -2.82 -0.90 11.52
C GLU A 109 -2.07 0.24 10.82
N VAL A 110 -1.64 1.23 11.60
CA VAL A 110 -0.75 2.30 11.13
C VAL A 110 0.42 2.38 12.08
N ASP A 111 1.58 1.87 11.65
CA ASP A 111 2.82 1.98 12.38
C ASP A 111 3.65 3.15 11.81
N THR A 112 4.05 4.06 12.69
CA THR A 112 4.80 5.27 12.28
C THR A 112 6.28 5.02 12.01
N VAL A 113 6.75 3.79 12.06
CA VAL A 113 8.10 3.34 11.74
C VAL A 113 8.06 2.35 10.59
N LEU A 114 7.27 1.28 10.70
CA LEU A 114 7.24 0.15 9.77
C LEU A 114 6.40 0.45 8.52
N GLY A 115 5.15 0.90 8.69
CA GLY A 115 4.24 1.04 7.56
C GLY A 115 2.76 0.93 7.93
N ILE A 116 1.92 0.66 6.93
CA ILE A 116 0.47 0.51 7.11
C ILE A 116 0.08 -0.91 6.75
N THR A 117 -0.67 -1.59 7.62
CA THR A 117 -1.23 -2.91 7.33
C THR A 117 -2.67 -2.78 6.84
N LEU A 118 -2.98 -3.45 5.73
CA LEU A 118 -4.33 -3.58 5.20
C LEU A 118 -4.87 -4.98 5.49
N ALA A 119 -6.13 -5.05 5.92
CA ALA A 119 -6.95 -6.22 5.68
C ALA A 119 -7.42 -6.15 4.21
N LEU A 120 -6.97 -7.10 3.41
CA LEU A 120 -7.18 -7.07 1.97
C LEU A 120 -8.57 -7.58 1.60
N ASP A 121 -9.32 -6.77 0.86
CA ASP A 121 -10.61 -7.18 0.30
C ASP A 121 -10.41 -7.80 -1.08
N ARG A 122 -9.58 -7.16 -1.92
CA ARG A 122 -9.18 -7.65 -3.24
C ARG A 122 -7.93 -6.93 -3.74
N PHE A 123 -7.29 -7.49 -4.76
CA PHE A 123 -6.19 -6.84 -5.46
C PHE A 123 -6.27 -7.13 -6.96
N GLU A 124 -5.61 -6.28 -7.75
CA GLU A 124 -5.53 -6.43 -9.20
C GLU A 124 -4.07 -6.39 -9.65
N ILE A 125 -3.58 -7.50 -10.21
CA ILE A 125 -2.27 -7.56 -10.85
C ILE A 125 -2.39 -6.95 -12.24
N LEU A 126 -1.63 -5.89 -12.49
CA LEU A 126 -1.69 -5.16 -13.75
C LEU A 126 -0.60 -5.63 -14.71
N PRO A 127 -0.85 -5.60 -16.03
CA PRO A 127 0.13 -6.00 -17.03
C PRO A 127 1.39 -5.12 -16.95
N LEU A 128 2.55 -5.68 -17.27
CA LEU A 128 3.80 -4.94 -17.31
C LEU A 128 3.80 -3.95 -18.48
N THR A 129 4.10 -2.67 -18.23
CA THR A 129 4.34 -1.70 -19.30
C THR A 129 5.82 -1.54 -19.58
N LEU A 130 6.17 -0.98 -20.75
CA LEU A 130 7.57 -0.69 -21.11
C LEU A 130 8.26 0.22 -20.07
N PHE A 131 7.53 1.13 -19.43
CA PHE A 131 8.06 2.00 -18.38
C PHE A 131 8.40 1.26 -17.08
N ASP A 132 7.68 0.18 -16.76
CA ASP A 132 7.97 -0.61 -15.56
C ASP A 132 9.31 -1.36 -15.66
N ARG A 133 9.77 -1.69 -16.88
CA ARG A 133 11.08 -2.32 -17.11
C ARG A 133 12.25 -1.42 -16.68
N PHE A 134 12.10 -0.10 -16.80
CA PHE A 134 13.12 0.86 -16.37
C PHE A 134 13.18 0.98 -14.84
N VAL A 135 12.02 1.02 -14.17
CA VAL A 135 11.92 1.07 -12.70
C VAL A 135 12.49 -0.20 -12.06
N VAL A 136 12.17 -1.39 -12.60
CA VAL A 136 12.71 -2.67 -12.12
C VAL A 136 14.23 -2.73 -12.23
N ARG A 137 14.82 -2.14 -13.29
CA ARG A 137 16.28 -2.10 -13.50
C ARG A 137 17.01 -1.21 -12.50
N GLU A 138 16.36 -0.15 -12.00
CA GLU A 138 16.94 0.70 -10.95
C GLU A 138 16.87 0.03 -9.58
N ASP A 139 15.83 -0.76 -9.30
CA ASP A 139 15.68 -1.49 -8.04
C ASP A 139 16.58 -2.73 -7.91
N SER A 140 16.99 -3.34 -9.03
CA SER A 140 17.84 -4.55 -9.06
C SER A 140 19.35 -4.28 -9.08
N ARG A 141 19.77 -3.00 -8.98
CA ARG A 141 21.19 -2.60 -8.87
C ARG A 141 21.69 -2.51 -7.42
N ILE A 142 20.97 -3.09 -6.46
CA ILE A 142 21.38 -3.21 -5.05
C ILE A 142 21.45 -4.68 -4.70
#